data_AF-A0A4Q9B7Z0-F1
#
_entry.id   AF-A0A4Q9B7Z0-F1
#
_cell.length_a   1.000
_cell.length_b   1.000
_cell.length_c   1.000
_cell.angle_alpha   90.00
_cell.angle_beta   90.00
_cell.angle_gamma   90.00
#
_symmetry.space_group_name_H-M   'P 1'
#
loop_
_entity.id
_entity.type
_entity.pdbx_description
1 polymer ?
#
loop_
_entity_poly.entity_id
_entity_poly.type
_entity_poly.pdbx_seq_one_letter_code
_entity_poly.pdbx_strand_id
1 'polypeptide(L)'
;MRRLVGVFALVLFPALAQGYEVGAFGLGGQTTSYLRLFGAVPVEGGRLFYALAPYLRMAPGEGGLAVERLYLAVEVGEVGLTLGRFPYTFGEGRLFPYTWNAPSPAGGVEGVWGGFLTLYGEARLRLGYAWGPGGFAEAAWGDLKALVFPGGVGLAGSARLGEVVVYGETMGLASGPRGLLGWSWAWGPGEVVLEAAYPLGVGLGWFGQVEGLGLSLRLAYGGGWSWGVGLGWEGLRVEVGKAGPVWRWGGSWSGEF
;
A
#
# COMPACT_ATOMS: atom_id res chain seq x y z
N MET A 1 -18.82 17.63 18.80
CA MET A 1 -17.41 17.77 18.34
C MET A 1 -17.08 16.95 17.09
N ARG A 2 -17.39 15.64 17.01
CA ARG A 2 -17.10 14.81 15.81
C ARG A 2 -17.65 15.33 14.47
N ARG A 3 -18.82 15.97 14.46
CA ARG A 3 -19.44 16.55 13.24
C ARG A 3 -18.76 17.83 12.74
N LEU A 4 -18.14 18.61 13.62
CA LEU A 4 -17.48 19.88 13.27
C LEU A 4 -16.09 19.67 12.64
N VAL A 5 -15.36 18.65 13.09
CA VAL A 5 -14.06 18.26 12.51
C VAL A 5 -14.23 17.71 11.09
N GLY A 6 -15.31 16.95 10.84
CA GLY A 6 -15.62 16.44 9.49
C GLY A 6 -15.93 17.55 8.48
N VAL A 7 -16.64 18.60 8.89
CA VAL A 7 -16.97 19.74 8.02
C VAL A 7 -15.75 20.61 7.74
N PHE A 8 -14.90 20.91 8.74
CA PHE A 8 -13.65 21.65 8.51
C PHE A 8 -12.65 20.85 7.64
N ALA A 9 -12.61 19.53 7.80
CA ALA A 9 -11.81 18.65 6.95
C ALA A 9 -12.35 18.55 5.51
N LEU A 10 -13.65 18.73 5.29
CA LEU A 10 -14.26 18.72 3.95
C LEU A 10 -14.08 20.06 3.21
N VAL A 11 -14.00 21.19 3.92
CA VAL A 11 -14.01 22.53 3.30
C VAL A 11 -12.61 23.10 3.06
N LEU A 12 -11.61 22.79 3.90
CA LEU A 12 -10.25 23.35 3.74
C LEU A 12 -9.29 22.47 2.92
N PHE A 13 -9.56 21.16 2.81
CA PHE A 13 -8.63 20.22 2.18
C PHE A 13 -8.62 20.20 0.64
N PRO A 14 -9.71 20.52 -0.09
CA PRO A 14 -9.65 20.61 -1.54
C PRO A 14 -8.64 21.66 -2.04
N ALA A 15 -8.40 22.72 -1.24
CA ALA A 15 -7.47 23.79 -1.60
C ALA A 15 -5.98 23.41 -1.49
N LEU A 16 -5.67 22.32 -0.77
CA LEU A 16 -4.30 21.81 -0.62
C LEU A 16 -4.08 20.50 -1.40
N ALA A 17 -5.17 19.86 -1.84
CA ALA A 17 -5.15 18.60 -2.58
C ALA A 17 -4.44 18.78 -3.91
N GLN A 18 -3.50 17.88 -4.20
CA GLN A 18 -2.84 17.80 -5.51
C GLN A 18 -3.52 16.75 -6.37
N GLY A 19 -4.20 15.79 -5.76
CA GLY A 19 -5.05 14.84 -6.46
C GLY A 19 -6.19 14.31 -5.61
N TYR A 20 -7.12 13.66 -6.29
CA TYR A 20 -8.28 13.04 -5.69
C TYR A 20 -8.56 11.66 -6.29
N GLU A 21 -9.34 10.87 -5.57
CA GLU A 21 -9.98 9.66 -6.07
C GLU A 21 -11.37 9.55 -5.46
N VAL A 22 -12.41 9.56 -6.29
CA VAL A 22 -13.78 9.28 -5.88
C VAL A 22 -14.13 7.87 -6.29
N GLY A 23 -14.71 7.08 -5.40
CA GLY A 23 -15.01 5.70 -5.73
C GLY A 23 -16.01 5.03 -4.81
N ALA A 24 -16.35 3.81 -5.20
CA ALA A 24 -17.10 2.88 -4.39
C ALA A 24 -16.57 1.47 -4.61
N PHE A 25 -16.61 0.65 -3.56
CA PHE A 25 -16.31 -0.77 -3.68
C PHE A 25 -17.26 -1.59 -2.83
N GLY A 26 -17.52 -2.81 -3.28
CA GLY A 26 -18.29 -3.80 -2.57
C GLY A 26 -17.44 -4.97 -2.15
N LEU A 27 -17.61 -5.44 -0.92
CA LEU A 27 -17.00 -6.67 -0.39
C LEU A 27 -18.03 -7.43 0.44
N GLY A 28 -18.39 -8.65 0.01
CA GLY A 28 -19.29 -9.51 0.77
C GLY A 28 -20.67 -8.91 1.02
N GLY A 29 -21.20 -8.14 0.06
CA GLY A 29 -22.50 -7.48 0.15
C GLY A 29 -22.49 -6.13 0.87
N GLN A 30 -21.38 -5.74 1.50
CA GLN A 30 -21.20 -4.39 2.02
C GLN A 30 -20.66 -3.47 0.93
N THR A 31 -21.24 -2.27 0.80
CA THR A 31 -20.78 -1.25 -0.15
C THR A 31 -20.25 -0.05 0.61
N THR A 32 -19.06 0.41 0.22
CA THR A 32 -18.43 1.62 0.75
C THR A 32 -18.16 2.60 -0.38
N SER A 33 -18.65 3.82 -0.23
CA SER A 33 -18.26 4.97 -1.07
C SER A 33 -17.23 5.83 -0.35
N TYR A 34 -16.34 6.45 -1.10
CA TYR A 34 -15.28 7.31 -0.55
C TYR A 34 -14.91 8.44 -1.50
N LEU A 35 -14.33 9.49 -0.91
CA LEU A 35 -13.56 10.51 -1.59
C LEU A 35 -12.19 10.56 -0.93
N ARG A 36 -11.15 10.17 -1.63
CA ARG A 36 -9.76 10.25 -1.16
C ARG A 36 -9.15 11.53 -1.70
N LEU A 37 -8.54 12.32 -0.82
CA LEU A 37 -7.74 13.49 -1.16
C LEU A 37 -6.30 13.21 -0.76
N PHE A 38 -5.35 13.43 -1.66
CA PHE A 38 -3.94 13.19 -1.40
C PHE A 38 -3.07 14.28 -1.98
N GLY A 39 -1.90 14.44 -1.39
CA GLY A 39 -0.92 15.42 -1.84
C GLY A 39 0.26 15.55 -0.90
N ALA A 40 1.12 16.48 -1.25
CA ALA A 40 2.32 16.81 -0.50
C ALA A 40 2.52 18.32 -0.41
N VAL A 41 2.40 18.89 0.79
CA VAL A 41 2.57 20.32 1.03
C VAL A 41 4.01 20.60 1.47
N PRO A 42 4.76 21.49 0.81
CA PRO A 42 6.05 21.94 1.33
C PRO A 42 5.84 22.70 2.65
N VAL A 43 6.68 22.42 3.63
CA VAL A 43 6.75 23.16 4.90
C VAL A 43 8.20 23.56 5.15
N GLU A 44 8.45 24.47 6.09
CA GLU A 44 9.81 24.84 6.45
C GLU A 44 10.64 23.60 6.83
N GLY A 45 11.73 23.36 6.11
CA GLY A 45 12.63 22.23 6.33
C GLY A 45 12.12 20.86 5.85
N GLY A 46 10.94 20.76 5.23
CA GLY A 46 10.42 19.44 4.84
C GLY A 46 9.13 19.45 4.04
N ARG A 47 8.39 18.36 4.14
CA ARG A 47 7.17 18.12 3.37
C ARG A 47 6.16 17.33 4.18
N LEU A 48 4.93 17.82 4.24
CA LEU A 48 3.80 17.13 4.83
C LEU A 48 3.08 16.32 3.76
N PHE A 49 3.08 15.01 3.90
CA PHE A 49 2.37 14.08 3.03
C PHE A 49 1.06 13.66 3.68
N TYR A 50 0.00 13.57 2.87
CA TYR A 50 -1.29 13.11 3.37
C TYR A 50 -2.08 12.32 2.32
N ALA A 51 -2.93 11.44 2.82
CA ALA A 51 -3.99 10.76 2.10
C ALA A 51 -5.14 10.56 3.08
N LEU A 52 -6.23 11.28 2.85
CA LEU A 52 -7.40 11.35 3.72
C LEU A 52 -8.62 10.90 2.92
N ALA A 53 -9.37 9.94 3.44
CA ALA A 53 -10.53 9.41 2.76
C ALA A 53 -11.77 9.41 3.65
N PRO A 54 -12.58 10.49 3.63
CA PRO A 54 -13.97 10.40 4.02
C PRO A 54 -14.66 9.23 3.33
N TYR A 55 -15.38 8.41 4.10
CA TYR A 55 -16.08 7.25 3.57
C TYR A 55 -17.45 7.07 4.21
N LEU A 56 -18.31 6.37 3.48
CA LEU A 56 -19.65 5.96 3.91
C LEU A 56 -19.90 4.51 3.50
N ARG A 57 -20.13 3.64 4.49
CA ARG A 57 -20.60 2.25 4.30
C ARG A 57 -22.12 2.24 4.39
N MET A 58 -22.78 1.85 3.31
CA MET A 58 -24.24 1.96 3.18
C MET A 58 -25.02 1.06 4.15
N ALA A 59 -24.49 -0.10 4.51
CA ALA A 59 -25.05 -1.00 5.52
C ALA A 59 -23.93 -1.46 6.45
N PRO A 60 -23.99 -1.18 7.77
CA PRO A 60 -25.11 -0.67 8.57
C PRO A 60 -25.26 0.87 8.65
N GLY A 61 -24.71 1.64 7.70
CA GLY A 61 -24.79 3.11 7.72
C GLY A 61 -23.69 3.76 8.58
N GLU A 62 -22.45 3.32 8.38
CA GLU A 62 -21.28 3.81 9.10
C GLU A 62 -20.49 4.80 8.22
N GLY A 63 -20.16 5.97 8.74
CA GLY A 63 -19.32 6.94 8.03
C GLY A 63 -18.18 7.44 8.90
N GLY A 64 -17.07 7.80 8.27
CA GLY A 64 -15.88 8.25 8.99
C GLY A 64 -14.85 8.90 8.08
N LEU A 65 -13.69 9.20 8.67
CA LEU A 65 -12.50 9.67 7.98
C LEU A 65 -11.40 8.62 8.15
N ALA A 66 -11.00 7.97 7.07
CA ALA A 66 -9.80 7.14 7.06
C ALA A 66 -8.58 8.06 6.87
N VAL A 67 -7.67 8.04 7.85
CA VAL A 67 -6.36 8.68 7.71
C VAL A 67 -5.41 7.61 7.19
N GLU A 68 -5.26 7.54 5.87
CA GLU A 68 -4.44 6.51 5.22
C GLU A 68 -2.96 6.88 5.31
N ARG A 69 -2.64 8.16 5.08
CA ARG A 69 -1.31 8.74 5.27
C ARG A 69 -1.44 10.12 5.90
N LEU A 70 -0.55 10.44 6.83
CA LEU A 70 -0.38 11.79 7.37
C LEU A 70 0.97 11.86 8.08
N TYR A 71 2.03 12.25 7.37
CA TYR A 71 3.37 12.29 7.95
C TYR A 71 4.19 13.47 7.44
N LEU A 72 5.01 13.99 8.32
CA LEU A 72 6.04 14.97 8.02
C LEU A 72 7.34 14.21 7.68
N ALA A 73 7.95 14.54 6.55
CA ALA A 73 9.30 14.14 6.22
C ALA A 73 10.20 15.37 6.15
N VAL A 74 11.30 15.34 6.90
CA VAL A 74 12.34 16.38 6.97
C VAL A 74 13.64 15.72 6.56
N GLU A 75 14.42 16.37 5.69
CA GLU A 75 15.74 15.88 5.30
C GLU A 75 16.76 17.02 5.44
N VAL A 76 17.86 16.75 6.15
CA VAL A 76 18.95 17.69 6.38
C VAL A 76 20.27 16.95 6.17
N GLY A 77 20.95 17.26 5.06
CA GLY A 77 22.17 16.56 4.67
C GLY A 77 21.90 15.07 4.46
N GLU A 78 22.66 14.22 5.16
CA GLU A 78 22.55 12.76 5.08
C GLU A 78 21.55 12.15 6.09
N VAL A 79 20.77 12.99 6.77
CA VAL A 79 19.82 12.55 7.79
C VAL A 79 18.40 12.92 7.40
N GLY A 80 17.51 11.93 7.42
CA GLY A 80 16.07 12.10 7.26
C GLY A 80 15.31 11.79 8.55
N LEU A 81 14.21 12.49 8.80
CA LEU A 81 13.27 12.20 9.87
C LEU A 81 11.87 12.09 9.26
N THR A 82 11.19 10.98 9.54
CA THR A 82 9.77 10.80 9.23
C THR A 82 8.97 10.67 10.51
N LEU A 83 7.91 11.47 10.68
CA LEU A 83 7.01 11.44 11.83
C LEU A 83 5.55 11.45 11.39
N GLY A 84 4.72 10.59 11.96
CA GLY A 84 3.28 10.55 11.72
C GLY A 84 2.81 9.17 11.27
N ARG A 85 1.82 9.14 10.39
CA ARG A 85 1.26 7.92 9.80
C ARG A 85 1.81 7.69 8.41
N PHE A 86 2.78 6.79 8.29
CA PHE A 86 3.52 6.54 7.04
C PHE A 86 3.25 5.13 6.51
N PRO A 87 3.28 4.93 5.18
CA PRO A 87 3.23 3.59 4.61
C PRO A 87 4.53 2.87 4.94
N TYR A 88 4.45 1.69 5.54
CA TYR A 88 5.62 0.85 5.76
C TYR A 88 5.42 -0.54 5.17
N THR A 89 6.17 -0.81 4.10
CA THR A 89 6.29 -2.13 3.49
C THR A 89 7.68 -2.69 3.76
N PHE A 90 7.73 -3.95 4.18
CA PHE A 90 9.00 -4.58 4.45
C PHE A 90 9.70 -5.00 3.15
N GLY A 91 8.98 -5.58 2.20
CA GLY A 91 9.51 -5.98 0.90
C GLY A 91 8.64 -5.64 -0.29
N GLU A 92 8.87 -6.40 -1.36
CA GLU A 92 8.52 -6.09 -2.76
C GLU A 92 7.31 -6.87 -3.28
N GLY A 93 6.62 -7.63 -2.42
CA GLY A 93 5.49 -8.45 -2.83
C GLY A 93 4.41 -7.62 -3.53
N ARG A 94 3.95 -8.09 -4.70
CA ARG A 94 2.98 -7.41 -5.54
C ARG A 94 1.59 -8.04 -5.44
N LEU A 95 1.51 -9.36 -5.31
CA LEU A 95 0.26 -10.10 -5.09
C LEU A 95 0.04 -10.39 -3.60
N PHE A 96 1.10 -10.70 -2.86
CA PHE A 96 1.07 -10.95 -1.41
C PHE A 96 2.09 -10.07 -0.66
N PRO A 97 1.97 -8.72 -0.71
CA PRO A 97 2.86 -7.84 0.03
C PRO A 97 2.82 -8.12 1.53
N TYR A 98 3.98 -8.33 2.17
CA TYR A 98 4.07 -8.18 3.61
C TYR A 98 4.21 -6.72 4.00
N THR A 99 3.08 -6.15 4.40
CA THR A 99 3.00 -4.79 4.91
C THR A 99 2.50 -4.77 6.36
N TRP A 100 3.00 -3.81 7.15
CA TRP A 100 2.39 -3.48 8.44
C TRP A 100 1.13 -2.64 8.30
N ASN A 101 0.83 -2.18 7.08
CA ASN A 101 -0.30 -1.36 6.81
C ASN A 101 -1.58 -2.20 6.88
N ALA A 102 -2.61 -1.65 7.53
CA ALA A 102 -3.93 -2.24 7.45
C ALA A 102 -4.63 -1.78 6.17
N PRO A 103 -5.58 -2.55 5.61
CA PRO A 103 -6.52 -1.97 4.67
C PRO A 103 -7.39 -0.93 5.38
N SER A 104 -7.57 0.24 4.75
CA SER A 104 -8.47 1.27 5.24
C SER A 104 -9.93 0.91 4.94
N PRO A 105 -10.90 1.45 5.69
CA PRO A 105 -12.32 1.35 5.34
C PRO A 105 -12.66 1.84 3.93
N ALA A 106 -11.86 2.76 3.38
CA ALA A 106 -12.01 3.31 2.03
C ALA A 106 -11.22 2.52 0.97
N GLY A 107 -10.73 1.32 1.31
CA GLY A 107 -10.01 0.43 0.39
C GLY A 107 -8.56 0.83 0.10
N GLY A 108 -8.06 1.89 0.73
CA GLY A 108 -6.66 2.30 0.62
C GLY A 108 -5.76 1.61 1.65
N VAL A 109 -4.51 2.03 1.68
CA VAL A 109 -3.48 1.45 2.54
C VAL A 109 -3.29 2.36 3.76
N GLU A 110 -3.75 1.90 4.91
CA GLU A 110 -3.63 2.60 6.18
C GLU A 110 -2.24 2.41 6.76
N GLY A 111 -1.41 3.45 6.70
CA GLY A 111 -0.04 3.45 7.23
C GLY A 111 0.04 3.16 8.73
N VAL A 112 1.25 3.09 9.27
CA VAL A 112 1.49 2.90 10.70
C VAL A 112 1.87 4.23 11.34
N TRP A 113 1.32 4.50 12.52
CA TRP A 113 1.71 5.66 13.33
C TRP A 113 3.08 5.45 13.94
N GLY A 114 3.93 6.47 13.93
CA GLY A 114 5.21 6.40 14.61
C GLY A 114 6.21 7.41 14.06
N GLY A 115 7.48 7.02 14.07
CA GLY A 115 8.53 7.80 13.44
C GLY A 115 9.83 7.04 13.32
N PHE A 116 10.69 7.48 12.41
CA PHE A 116 12.02 6.93 12.24
C PHE A 116 13.00 7.98 11.74
N LEU A 117 14.24 7.83 12.19
CA LEU A 117 15.40 8.48 11.62
C LEU A 117 15.96 7.60 10.51
N THR A 118 16.32 8.22 9.39
CA THR A 118 17.04 7.60 8.28
C THR A 118 18.42 8.22 8.20
N LEU A 119 19.45 7.37 8.14
CA LEU A 119 20.82 7.78 7.82
C LEU A 119 21.11 7.29 6.40
N TYR A 120 21.45 8.21 5.52
CA TYR A 120 21.83 7.92 4.15
C TYR A 120 23.35 7.78 4.06
N GLY A 121 23.81 6.86 3.21
CA GLY A 121 25.21 6.51 3.01
C GLY A 121 25.29 5.36 2.00
N GLU A 122 26.39 4.61 2.01
CA GLU A 122 26.52 3.38 1.17
C GLU A 122 25.40 2.36 1.49
N ALA A 123 25.06 2.25 2.77
CA ALA A 123 23.86 1.60 3.26
C ALA A 123 22.89 2.64 3.80
N ARG A 124 21.59 2.49 3.50
CA ARG A 124 20.53 3.24 4.19
C ARG A 124 20.22 2.55 5.51
N LEU A 125 20.36 3.26 6.62
CA LEU A 125 19.97 2.76 7.95
C LEU A 125 18.72 3.48 8.43
N ARG A 126 17.79 2.76 9.06
CA ARG A 126 16.66 3.37 9.76
C ARG A 126 16.55 2.86 11.18
N LEU A 127 16.29 3.77 12.10
CA LEU A 127 15.98 3.46 13.49
C LEU A 127 14.70 4.19 13.86
N GLY A 128 13.71 3.45 14.35
CA GLY A 128 12.40 4.01 14.56
C GLY A 128 11.53 3.26 15.55
N TYR A 129 10.33 3.77 15.71
CA TYR A 129 9.26 3.19 16.48
C TYR A 129 7.96 3.30 15.70
N ALA A 130 7.22 2.19 15.62
CA ALA A 130 5.90 2.11 15.05
C ALA A 130 4.91 1.66 16.13
N TRP A 131 3.82 2.38 16.32
CA TRP A 131 2.78 2.05 17.28
C TRP A 131 2.12 0.73 16.89
N GLY A 132 2.14 -0.24 17.82
CA GLY A 132 1.75 -1.62 17.54
C GLY A 132 2.99 -2.52 17.39
N PRO A 133 3.72 -2.49 16.26
CA PRO A 133 4.90 -3.32 16.04
C PRO A 133 6.08 -3.07 17.00
N GLY A 134 6.22 -1.85 17.52
CA GLY A 134 7.27 -1.45 18.45
C GLY A 134 8.48 -0.80 17.78
N GLY A 135 9.62 -0.83 18.46
CA GLY A 135 10.89 -0.31 17.93
C GLY A 135 11.38 -1.12 16.74
N PHE A 136 12.10 -0.52 15.80
CA PHE A 136 12.69 -1.28 14.70
C PHE A 136 14.02 -0.69 14.23
N ALA A 137 14.84 -1.55 13.65
CA ALA A 137 16.07 -1.20 12.97
C ALA A 137 16.06 -1.83 11.57
N GLU A 138 16.31 -1.02 10.55
CA GLU A 138 16.39 -1.45 9.16
C GLU A 138 17.77 -1.08 8.60
N ALA A 139 18.35 -1.97 7.81
CA ALA A 139 19.50 -1.68 6.97
C ALA A 139 19.18 -2.10 5.53
N ALA A 140 19.45 -1.22 4.58
CA ALA A 140 19.29 -1.50 3.15
C ALA A 140 20.58 -1.19 2.39
N TRP A 141 21.07 -2.18 1.63
CA TRP A 141 22.26 -2.09 0.78
C TRP A 141 21.87 -2.48 -0.65
N GLY A 142 21.77 -1.50 -1.55
CA GLY A 142 21.14 -1.70 -2.84
C GLY A 142 19.71 -2.23 -2.68
N ASP A 143 19.41 -3.35 -3.35
CA ASP A 143 18.09 -4.00 -3.28
C ASP A 143 17.94 -4.94 -2.07
N LEU A 144 18.99 -5.20 -1.30
CA LEU A 144 18.91 -6.05 -0.12
C LEU A 144 18.51 -5.23 1.11
N LYS A 145 17.51 -5.69 1.84
CA LYS A 145 17.01 -5.06 3.06
C LYS A 145 16.89 -6.07 4.20
N ALA A 146 17.43 -5.71 5.36
CA ALA A 146 17.26 -6.43 6.61
C ALA A 146 16.48 -5.56 7.60
N LEU A 147 15.60 -6.18 8.39
CA LEU A 147 14.80 -5.51 9.41
C LEU A 147 14.81 -6.34 10.69
N VAL A 148 14.93 -5.68 11.84
CA VAL A 148 14.79 -6.30 13.17
C VAL A 148 13.80 -5.48 13.97
N PHE A 149 12.91 -6.15 14.70
CA PHE A 149 11.89 -5.53 15.57
C PHE A 149 11.49 -6.49 16.71
N PRO A 150 10.83 -6.00 17.78
CA PRO A 150 10.27 -6.86 18.81
C PRO A 150 9.35 -7.94 18.22
N GLY A 151 9.78 -9.19 18.34
CA GLY A 151 9.02 -10.34 17.85
C GLY A 151 9.44 -10.85 16.47
N GLY A 152 10.47 -10.28 15.83
CA GLY A 152 11.00 -10.88 14.61
C GLY A 152 12.19 -10.23 13.93
N VAL A 153 12.64 -10.92 12.88
CA VAL A 153 13.64 -10.46 11.92
C VAL A 153 13.12 -10.71 10.52
N GLY A 154 13.42 -9.81 9.60
CA GLY A 154 13.08 -9.93 8.19
C GLY A 154 14.30 -9.75 7.30
N LEU A 155 14.29 -10.44 6.17
CA LEU A 155 15.18 -10.18 5.04
C LEU A 155 14.33 -10.05 3.77
N ALA A 156 14.57 -9.04 2.96
CA ALA A 156 13.92 -8.82 1.67
C ALA A 156 14.96 -8.43 0.64
N GLY A 157 14.73 -8.77 -0.62
CA GLY A 157 15.48 -8.16 -1.69
C GLY A 157 15.07 -8.63 -3.07
N SER A 158 15.74 -8.05 -4.07
CA SER A 158 15.51 -8.39 -5.47
C SER A 158 16.80 -8.46 -6.26
N ALA A 159 16.73 -9.14 -7.40
CA ALA A 159 17.82 -9.26 -8.36
C ALA A 159 17.25 -9.39 -9.77
N ARG A 160 17.92 -8.75 -10.74
CA ARG A 160 17.59 -8.88 -12.15
C ARG A 160 18.38 -10.03 -12.79
N LEU A 161 17.67 -10.99 -13.37
CA LEU A 161 18.19 -12.13 -14.12
C LEU A 161 17.74 -12.01 -15.59
N GLY A 162 18.45 -11.20 -16.36
CA GLY A 162 18.09 -10.88 -17.75
C GLY A 162 16.82 -10.02 -17.83
N GLU A 163 15.76 -10.55 -18.45
CA GLU A 163 14.44 -9.89 -18.55
C GLU A 163 13.53 -10.18 -17.35
N VAL A 164 13.95 -11.08 -16.46
CA VAL A 164 13.20 -11.47 -15.27
C VAL A 164 13.75 -10.74 -14.04
N VAL A 165 12.88 -10.21 -13.20
CA VAL A 165 13.21 -9.75 -11.85
C VAL A 165 12.75 -10.80 -10.86
N VAL A 166 13.68 -11.30 -10.05
CA VAL A 166 13.38 -12.20 -8.93
C VAL A 166 13.42 -11.38 -7.66
N TYR A 167 12.43 -11.52 -6.81
CA TYR A 167 12.38 -10.85 -5.52
C TYR A 167 11.83 -11.79 -4.48
N GLY A 168 12.18 -11.54 -3.22
CA GLY A 168 11.67 -12.33 -2.14
C GLY A 168 11.78 -11.59 -0.83
N GLU A 169 10.99 -12.06 0.12
CA GLU A 169 11.06 -11.61 1.50
C GLU A 169 10.77 -12.77 2.43
N THR A 170 11.40 -12.76 3.60
CA THR A 170 11.17 -13.72 4.65
C THR A 170 11.12 -12.98 5.97
N MET A 171 10.24 -13.41 6.86
CA MET A 171 10.13 -12.93 8.22
C MET A 171 10.06 -14.11 9.18
N GLY A 172 11.00 -14.17 10.11
CA GLY A 172 10.89 -14.99 11.30
C GLY A 172 10.07 -14.23 12.34
N LEU A 173 8.83 -14.63 12.55
CA LEU A 173 7.94 -14.05 13.57
C LEU A 173 7.78 -15.03 14.74
N ALA A 174 7.46 -14.51 15.93
CA ALA A 174 7.10 -15.35 17.08
C ALA A 174 5.89 -16.27 16.81
N SER A 175 4.98 -15.88 15.92
CA SER A 175 3.83 -16.68 15.49
C SER A 175 4.15 -17.71 14.41
N GLY A 176 5.40 -17.77 13.94
CA GLY A 176 5.87 -18.65 12.88
C GLY A 176 6.48 -17.90 11.70
N PRO A 177 7.27 -18.59 10.87
CA PRO A 177 7.89 -17.96 9.72
C PRO A 177 6.86 -17.61 8.63
N ARG A 178 7.19 -16.59 7.87
CA ARG A 178 6.45 -16.14 6.68
C ARG A 178 7.45 -15.87 5.58
N GLY A 179 7.07 -16.11 4.33
CA GLY A 179 7.98 -15.92 3.23
C GLY A 179 7.25 -15.72 1.92
N LEU A 180 7.90 -15.01 1.01
CA LEU A 180 7.47 -14.75 -0.35
C LEU A 180 8.66 -14.96 -1.27
N LEU A 181 8.42 -15.61 -2.40
CA LEU A 181 9.33 -15.61 -3.53
C LEU A 181 8.52 -15.30 -4.79
N GLY A 182 8.96 -14.30 -5.53
CA GLY A 182 8.28 -13.76 -6.70
C GLY A 182 9.21 -13.60 -7.89
N TRP A 183 8.59 -13.70 -9.06
CA TRP A 183 9.20 -13.44 -10.36
C TRP A 183 8.30 -12.48 -11.10
N SER A 184 8.90 -11.48 -11.75
CA SER A 184 8.19 -10.68 -12.72
C SER A 184 9.00 -10.50 -13.99
N TRP A 185 8.31 -10.45 -15.13
CA TRP A 185 8.94 -10.25 -16.42
C TRP A 185 7.98 -9.58 -17.39
N ALA A 186 8.54 -8.85 -18.34
CA ALA A 186 7.75 -8.24 -19.41
C ALA A 186 7.17 -9.33 -20.32
N TRP A 187 5.89 -9.19 -20.66
CA TRP A 187 5.22 -10.06 -21.63
C TRP A 187 4.22 -9.26 -22.45
N GLY A 188 4.55 -9.07 -23.73
CA GLY A 188 3.78 -8.21 -24.63
C GLY A 188 3.73 -6.77 -24.09
N PRO A 189 2.54 -6.14 -24.03
CA PRO A 189 2.40 -4.77 -23.54
C PRO A 189 2.22 -4.68 -22.02
N GLY A 190 2.60 -5.73 -21.28
CA GLY A 190 2.42 -5.80 -19.83
C GLY A 190 3.52 -6.57 -19.13
N GLU A 191 3.28 -6.86 -17.87
CA GLU A 191 4.14 -7.58 -16.95
C GLU A 191 3.37 -8.77 -16.37
N VAL A 192 4.00 -9.95 -16.42
CA VAL A 192 3.52 -11.13 -15.70
C VAL A 192 4.21 -11.17 -14.34
N VAL A 193 3.45 -11.53 -13.31
CA VAL A 193 3.94 -11.72 -11.94
C VAL A 193 3.53 -13.10 -11.48
N LEU A 194 4.50 -13.90 -11.03
CA LEU A 194 4.26 -15.17 -10.34
C LEU A 194 4.82 -15.06 -8.92
N GLU A 195 4.01 -15.36 -7.91
CA GLU A 195 4.43 -15.35 -6.51
C GLU A 195 4.04 -16.63 -5.80
N ALA A 196 4.93 -17.12 -4.95
CA ALA A 196 4.64 -18.14 -3.95
C ALA A 196 4.84 -17.54 -2.56
N ALA A 197 3.85 -17.72 -1.69
CA ALA A 197 3.87 -17.26 -0.32
C ALA A 197 3.76 -18.45 0.66
N TYR A 198 4.61 -18.47 1.67
CA TYR A 198 4.54 -19.40 2.79
C TYR A 198 3.68 -18.80 3.92
N PRO A 199 2.76 -19.56 4.54
CA PRO A 199 2.66 -21.03 4.48
C PRO A 199 1.91 -21.63 3.28
N LEU A 200 0.93 -20.94 2.69
CA LEU A 200 0.06 -21.51 1.66
C LEU A 200 -0.43 -20.40 0.75
N GLY A 201 0.34 -20.03 -0.26
CA GLY A 201 -0.03 -18.99 -1.21
C GLY A 201 0.68 -19.19 -2.53
N VAL A 202 -0.06 -19.09 -3.63
CA VAL A 202 0.49 -18.94 -4.98
C VAL A 202 -0.39 -17.98 -5.75
N GLY A 203 0.21 -17.13 -6.57
CA GLY A 203 -0.50 -16.10 -7.32
C GLY A 203 0.13 -15.89 -8.68
N LEU A 204 -0.71 -15.69 -9.68
CA LEU A 204 -0.36 -15.26 -11.02
C LEU A 204 -1.10 -13.95 -11.30
N GLY A 205 -0.37 -12.96 -11.76
CA GLY A 205 -0.87 -11.67 -12.18
C GLY A 205 -0.39 -11.34 -13.59
N TRP A 206 -1.21 -10.61 -14.33
CA TRP A 206 -0.77 -9.86 -15.50
C TRP A 206 -1.30 -8.44 -15.41
N PHE A 207 -0.44 -7.46 -15.66
CA PHE A 207 -0.76 -6.04 -15.60
C PHE A 207 -0.18 -5.37 -16.85
N GLY A 208 -1.01 -4.69 -17.63
CA GLY A 208 -0.52 -4.08 -18.86
C GLY A 208 -1.47 -3.01 -19.41
N GLN A 209 -1.09 -2.43 -20.53
CA GLN A 209 -1.89 -1.43 -21.22
C GLN A 209 -2.01 -1.77 -22.71
N VAL A 210 -3.24 -1.87 -23.22
CA VAL A 210 -3.53 -2.17 -24.63
C VAL A 210 -4.30 -0.99 -25.20
N GLU A 211 -3.72 -0.30 -26.19
CA GLU A 211 -4.38 0.82 -26.88
C GLU A 211 -4.91 1.92 -25.93
N GLY A 212 -4.16 2.22 -24.88
CA GLY A 212 -4.57 3.20 -23.86
C GLY A 212 -5.41 2.63 -22.71
N LEU A 213 -5.99 1.44 -22.87
CA LEU A 213 -6.75 0.75 -21.83
C LEU A 213 -5.83 -0.07 -20.93
N GLY A 214 -5.74 0.30 -19.66
CA GLY A 214 -5.10 -0.48 -18.61
C GLY A 214 -5.90 -1.74 -18.29
N LEU A 215 -5.21 -2.87 -18.14
CA LEU A 215 -5.78 -4.17 -17.84
C LEU A 215 -5.04 -4.81 -16.67
N SER A 216 -5.78 -5.44 -15.77
CA SER A 216 -5.21 -6.26 -14.70
C SER A 216 -5.95 -7.57 -14.57
N LEU A 217 -5.21 -8.68 -14.55
CA LEU A 217 -5.70 -10.03 -14.34
C LEU A 217 -4.97 -10.63 -13.15
N ARG A 218 -5.69 -11.22 -12.23
CA ARG A 218 -5.13 -11.84 -11.02
C ARG A 218 -5.82 -13.16 -10.76
N LEU A 219 -5.05 -14.18 -10.44
CA LEU A 219 -5.52 -15.47 -9.94
C LEU A 219 -4.59 -15.87 -8.80
N ALA A 220 -5.13 -16.21 -7.65
CA ALA A 220 -4.33 -16.62 -6.51
C ALA A 220 -5.06 -17.67 -5.67
N TYR A 221 -4.29 -18.57 -5.07
CA TYR A 221 -4.76 -19.58 -4.15
C TYR A 221 -3.95 -19.51 -2.87
N GLY A 222 -4.62 -19.53 -1.71
CA GLY A 222 -3.93 -19.71 -0.44
C GLY A 222 -4.84 -20.30 0.63
N GLY A 223 -5.66 -19.45 1.26
CA GLY A 223 -6.80 -19.88 2.09
C GLY A 223 -8.07 -20.20 1.28
N GLY A 224 -7.92 -20.36 -0.04
CA GLY A 224 -9.01 -20.46 -1.02
C GLY A 224 -8.67 -19.74 -2.33
N TRP A 225 -9.47 -20.02 -3.36
CA TRP A 225 -9.31 -19.36 -4.66
C TRP A 225 -9.76 -17.90 -4.60
N SER A 226 -8.94 -17.05 -5.18
CA SER A 226 -9.22 -15.64 -5.42
C SER A 226 -8.85 -15.30 -6.85
N TRP A 227 -9.61 -14.38 -7.43
CA TRP A 227 -9.32 -13.86 -8.76
C TRP A 227 -9.74 -12.40 -8.86
N GLY A 228 -9.28 -11.72 -9.89
CA GLY A 228 -9.70 -10.36 -10.18
C GLY A 228 -9.42 -9.99 -11.61
N VAL A 229 -10.33 -9.22 -12.18
CA VAL A 229 -10.17 -8.54 -13.46
C VAL A 229 -10.40 -7.07 -13.19
N GLY A 230 -9.54 -6.21 -13.74
CA GLY A 230 -9.70 -4.77 -13.66
C GLY A 230 -9.37 -4.11 -14.97
N LEU A 231 -10.08 -3.03 -15.26
CA LEU A 231 -9.89 -2.14 -16.39
C LEU A 231 -9.56 -0.74 -15.86
N GLY A 232 -8.72 -0.01 -16.59
CA GLY A 232 -8.42 1.38 -16.28
C GLY A 232 -8.31 2.24 -17.54
N TRP A 233 -8.89 3.43 -17.53
CA TRP A 233 -8.82 4.35 -18.65
C TRP A 233 -8.96 5.79 -18.16
N GLU A 234 -7.99 6.66 -18.48
CA GLU A 234 -8.07 8.10 -18.17
C GLU A 234 -8.47 8.43 -16.72
N GLY A 235 -7.84 7.73 -15.77
CA GLY A 235 -8.12 7.89 -14.34
C GLY A 235 -9.33 7.12 -13.83
N LEU A 236 -10.21 6.60 -14.71
CA LEU A 236 -11.24 5.63 -14.33
C LEU A 236 -10.58 4.27 -14.06
N ARG A 237 -11.01 3.60 -13.02
CA ARG A 237 -10.65 2.22 -12.71
C ARG A 237 -11.90 1.45 -12.31
N VAL A 238 -12.10 0.27 -12.88
CA VAL A 238 -13.12 -0.68 -12.44
C VAL A 238 -12.47 -2.02 -12.19
N GLU A 239 -12.89 -2.71 -11.15
CA GLU A 239 -12.44 -4.07 -10.84
C GLU A 239 -13.58 -4.95 -10.35
N VAL A 240 -13.48 -6.24 -10.65
CA VAL A 240 -14.39 -7.26 -10.16
C VAL A 240 -13.58 -8.51 -9.86
N GLY A 241 -13.99 -9.27 -8.86
CA GLY A 241 -13.35 -10.53 -8.57
C GLY A 241 -13.90 -11.24 -7.35
N LYS A 242 -13.12 -12.19 -6.88
CA LYS A 242 -13.46 -13.01 -5.71
C LYS A 242 -12.26 -13.12 -4.78
N ALA A 243 -12.50 -13.15 -3.48
CA ALA A 243 -11.54 -13.50 -2.45
C ALA A 243 -12.13 -14.63 -1.60
N GLY A 244 -11.72 -15.88 -1.87
CA GLY A 244 -12.35 -17.06 -1.27
C GLY A 244 -13.82 -17.17 -1.71
N PRO A 245 -14.80 -17.29 -0.77
CA PRO A 245 -16.22 -17.29 -1.12
C PRO A 245 -16.78 -15.89 -1.41
N VAL A 246 -16.03 -14.82 -1.11
CA VAL A 246 -16.53 -13.45 -1.06
C VAL A 246 -16.37 -12.75 -2.42
N TRP A 247 -17.46 -12.19 -2.95
CA TRP A 247 -17.39 -11.31 -4.11
C TRP A 247 -16.84 -9.94 -3.74
N ARG A 248 -16.01 -9.40 -4.63
CA ARG A 248 -15.53 -8.02 -4.59
C ARG A 248 -15.77 -7.30 -5.90
N TRP A 249 -16.06 -6.02 -5.83
CA TRP A 249 -16.07 -5.13 -6.98
C TRP A 249 -15.65 -3.73 -6.54
N GLY A 250 -15.16 -2.93 -7.46
CA GLY A 250 -14.72 -1.56 -7.21
C GLY A 250 -14.84 -0.73 -8.46
N GLY A 251 -15.13 0.56 -8.28
CA GLY A 251 -15.11 1.56 -9.31
C GLY A 251 -14.60 2.85 -8.71
N SER A 252 -13.57 3.45 -9.30
CA SER A 252 -13.08 4.75 -8.88
C SER A 252 -12.64 5.60 -10.05
N TRP A 253 -12.64 6.91 -9.85
CA TRP A 253 -12.13 7.89 -10.78
C TRP A 253 -11.17 8.81 -10.04
N SER A 254 -9.96 8.93 -10.57
CA SER A 254 -8.89 9.73 -9.99
C SER A 254 -8.44 10.83 -10.95
N GLY A 255 -8.01 11.96 -10.40
CA GLY A 255 -7.40 13.04 -11.17
C GLY A 255 -6.47 13.90 -10.33
N GLU A 256 -5.81 14.83 -11.00
CA GLU A 256 -5.01 15.90 -10.39
C GLU A 256 -5.83 17.21 -10.39
N PHE A 257 -5.47 18.13 -9.50
CA PHE A 257 -6.06 19.49 -9.43
C PHE A 257 -5.20 20.52 -10.15
#